data_AF-A0A1Z8S485-F1
#
_entry.id   AF-A0A1Z8S485-F1
#
_cell.length_a   1.000
_cell.length_b   1.000
_cell.length_c   1.000
_cell.angle_alpha   90.00
_cell.angle_beta   90.00
_cell.angle_gamma   90.00
#
_symmetry.space_group_name_H-M   'P 1'
#
loop_
_entity.id
_entity.type
_entity.pdbx_description
1 polymer ?
#
loop_
_entity_poly.entity_id
_entity_poly.type
_entity_poly.pdbx_seq_one_letter_code
_entity_poly.pdbx_strand_id
1 'polypeptide(L)'
;MRTNICLAFMALFALVPFTGANAQYSLTVDSSPAVGAGGTVYRFYVNSQDPADKMSAVFGNNVANLVISTPSNIFNSPMNASWNASGINPAFLGFFPDLADDSYATIGLDGPAATSGLAEAADPSLV
;
A
#
# COMPACT_ATOMS: atom_id res chain seq x y z
N MET A 1 -42.13 12.52 -43.90
CA MET A 1 -41.68 13.12 -42.63
C MET A 1 -41.59 12.02 -41.57
N ARG A 2 -40.44 11.92 -40.89
CA ARG A 2 -40.25 11.35 -39.53
C ARG A 2 -40.33 9.82 -39.36
N THR A 3 -39.22 9.12 -39.65
CA THR A 3 -38.96 7.79 -39.03
C THR A 3 -37.48 7.59 -38.63
N ASN A 4 -36.57 8.48 -39.05
CA ASN A 4 -35.13 8.26 -38.89
C ASN A 4 -34.51 8.91 -37.63
N ILE A 5 -35.33 9.53 -36.77
CA ILE A 5 -34.83 10.23 -35.57
C ILE A 5 -34.70 9.29 -34.36
N CYS A 6 -35.50 8.22 -34.29
CA CYS A 6 -35.46 7.30 -33.15
C CYS A 6 -34.25 6.35 -33.14
N LEU A 7 -33.71 5.97 -34.32
CA LEU A 7 -32.55 5.06 -34.39
C LEU A 7 -31.22 5.75 -34.01
N ALA A 8 -31.07 7.04 -34.31
CA ALA A 8 -29.85 7.78 -33.99
C ALA A 8 -29.66 8.01 -32.49
N PHE A 9 -30.75 8.12 -31.73
CA PHE A 9 -30.71 8.32 -30.27
C PHE A 9 -30.34 7.05 -29.49
N MET A 10 -30.70 5.86 -29.99
CA MET A 10 -30.31 4.58 -29.36
C MET A 10 -28.85 4.20 -29.64
N ALA A 11 -28.29 4.57 -30.80
CA ALA A 11 -26.89 4.29 -31.12
C ALA A 11 -25.90 5.16 -30.33
N LEU A 12 -26.29 6.38 -29.94
CA LEU A 12 -25.44 7.29 -29.16
C LEU A 12 -25.30 6.86 -27.69
N PHE A 13 -26.26 6.08 -27.17
CA PHE A 13 -26.21 5.56 -25.79
C PHE A 13 -25.44 4.22 -25.67
N ALA A 14 -25.15 3.56 -26.80
CA ALA A 14 -24.41 2.29 -26.84
C ALA A 14 -22.88 2.47 -26.94
N LEU A 15 -22.40 3.71 -27.06
CA LEU A 15 -20.98 4.07 -27.21
C LEU A 15 -20.41 4.79 -25.98
N VAL A 16 -21.17 4.89 -24.89
CA VAL A 16 -20.61 5.32 -23.62
C VAL A 16 -19.89 4.10 -23.06
N PRO A 17 -18.53 4.07 -22.99
CA PRO A 17 -17.90 3.08 -22.14
C PRO A 17 -18.51 3.29 -20.76
N PHE A 18 -19.12 2.24 -20.22
CA PHE A 18 -19.39 2.16 -18.80
C PHE A 18 -18.02 2.22 -18.13
N THR A 19 -17.52 3.43 -17.91
CA THR A 19 -16.46 3.68 -16.94
C THR A 19 -17.12 3.51 -15.59
N GLY A 20 -17.44 2.25 -15.26
CA GLY A 20 -17.44 1.86 -13.88
C GLY A 20 -16.12 2.38 -13.33
N ALA A 21 -16.17 3.13 -12.24
CA ALA A 21 -15.01 3.40 -11.44
C ALA A 21 -14.50 2.05 -10.91
N ASN A 22 -13.84 1.29 -11.77
CA ASN A 22 -12.91 0.27 -11.33
C ASN A 22 -11.94 1.03 -10.43
N ALA A 23 -11.71 0.52 -9.21
CA ALA A 23 -10.64 1.06 -8.39
C ALA A 23 -9.39 1.13 -9.29
N GLN A 24 -8.89 2.35 -9.55
CA GLN A 24 -7.80 2.57 -10.50
C GLN A 24 -6.54 1.79 -10.07
N TYR A 25 -6.48 1.36 -8.81
CA TYR A 25 -5.41 0.60 -8.20
C TYR A 25 -5.98 -0.67 -7.55
N SER A 26 -5.36 -1.82 -7.81
CA SER A 26 -5.72 -3.10 -7.20
C SER A 26 -5.00 -3.30 -5.86
N LEU A 27 -5.58 -4.10 -4.96
CA LEU A 27 -4.95 -4.55 -3.73
C LEU A 27 -4.47 -5.99 -3.87
N THR A 28 -3.17 -6.24 -3.68
CA THR A 28 -2.63 -7.61 -3.50
C THR A 28 -2.29 -7.82 -2.03
N VAL A 29 -2.56 -9.02 -1.51
CA VAL A 29 -2.16 -9.41 -0.16
C VAL A 29 -1.33 -10.68 -0.25
N ASP A 30 -0.06 -10.56 0.13
CA ASP A 30 0.83 -11.70 0.29
C ASP A 30 0.87 -12.09 1.76
N SER A 31 0.93 -13.40 2.03
CA SER A 31 1.10 -13.93 3.38
C SER A 31 2.31 -14.85 3.46
N SER A 32 3.01 -14.77 4.58
CA SER A 32 4.11 -15.66 4.91
C SER A 32 4.11 -16.01 6.41
N PRO A 33 4.71 -17.15 6.80
CA PRO A 33 4.99 -17.40 8.21
C PRO A 33 5.90 -16.30 8.76
N ALA A 34 5.64 -15.85 9.98
CA ALA A 34 6.59 -15.01 10.71
C ALA A 34 7.88 -15.79 10.99
N VAL A 35 9.02 -15.11 10.93
CA VAL A 35 10.34 -15.71 11.21
C VAL A 35 10.56 -15.88 12.71
N GLY A 36 9.97 -14.99 13.53
CA GLY A 36 10.07 -14.96 14.98
C GLY A 36 9.17 -15.97 15.70
N ALA A 37 8.54 -15.55 16.80
CA ALA A 37 7.82 -16.42 17.73
C ALA A 37 6.50 -17.03 17.20
N GLY A 38 6.28 -17.02 15.89
CA GLY A 38 5.09 -17.52 15.21
C GLY A 38 4.12 -16.41 14.80
N GLY A 39 3.12 -16.78 13.99
CA GLY A 39 2.15 -15.86 13.39
C GLY A 39 2.22 -15.83 11.87
N THR A 40 1.54 -14.86 11.28
CA THR A 40 1.49 -14.66 9.83
C THR A 40 1.76 -13.21 9.53
N VAL A 41 2.79 -12.96 8.72
CA VAL A 41 3.06 -11.64 8.15
C VAL A 41 2.14 -11.47 6.95
N TYR A 42 1.42 -10.36 6.92
CA TYR A 42 0.61 -9.95 5.79
C TYR A 42 1.21 -8.70 5.18
N ARG A 43 1.51 -8.74 3.88
CA ARG A 43 1.97 -7.57 3.13
C ARG A 43 0.90 -7.14 2.15
N PHE A 44 0.40 -5.94 2.36
CA PHE A 44 -0.66 -5.33 1.58
C PHE A 44 -0.03 -4.38 0.56
N TYR A 45 -0.27 -4.63 -0.72
CA TYR A 45 0.25 -3.81 -1.81
C TYR A 45 -0.89 -3.10 -2.52
N VAL A 46 -0.80 -1.77 -2.61
CA VAL A 46 -1.61 -0.98 -3.53
C VAL A 46 -0.83 -0.88 -4.84
N ASN A 47 -1.32 -1.54 -5.89
CA ASN A 47 -0.58 -1.66 -7.14
C ASN A 47 -0.93 -0.51 -8.09
N SER A 48 0.08 0.27 -8.48
CA SER A 48 0.05 1.16 -9.63
C SER A 48 -0.16 0.38 -10.93
N GLN A 49 -0.91 0.95 -11.87
CA GLN A 49 -1.15 0.32 -13.18
C GLN A 49 -0.10 0.74 -14.21
N ASP A 50 0.48 1.94 -14.05
CA ASP A 50 1.56 2.46 -14.88
C ASP A 50 2.83 2.70 -14.03
N PRO A 51 4.03 2.29 -14.48
CA PRO A 51 5.29 2.60 -13.80
C PRO A 51 5.57 4.10 -13.58
N ALA A 52 4.94 4.98 -14.37
CA ALA A 52 5.02 6.42 -14.21
C ALA A 52 4.14 6.96 -13.08
N ASP A 53 3.20 6.16 -12.56
CA ASP A 53 2.34 6.55 -11.44
C ASP A 53 3.19 6.89 -10.21
N LYS A 54 2.78 7.93 -9.47
CA LYS A 54 3.39 8.32 -8.20
C LYS A 54 2.34 8.41 -7.11
N MET A 55 2.59 7.71 -6.01
CA MET A 55 1.81 7.83 -4.78
C MET A 55 2.45 8.90 -3.89
N SER A 56 1.73 9.99 -3.66
CA SER A 56 2.24 11.09 -2.84
C SER A 56 2.04 10.87 -1.34
N ALA A 57 0.91 10.31 -0.93
CA ALA A 57 0.58 10.09 0.47
C ALA A 57 -0.57 9.08 0.63
N VAL A 58 -0.57 8.39 1.76
CA VAL A 58 -1.73 7.67 2.30
C VAL A 58 -2.11 8.40 3.58
N PHE A 59 -3.27 9.06 3.60
CA PHE A 59 -3.64 9.92 4.71
C PHE A 59 -5.15 9.85 5.00
N GLY A 60 -5.50 10.22 6.23
CA GLY A 60 -6.86 10.55 6.63
C GLY A 60 -6.97 12.01 7.04
N ASN A 61 -8.18 12.50 7.23
CA ASN A 61 -8.44 13.84 7.76
C ASN A 61 -9.50 13.79 8.87
N ASN A 62 -9.92 14.96 9.37
CA ASN A 62 -10.88 15.09 10.47
C ASN A 62 -12.34 14.73 10.10
N VAL A 63 -12.63 14.53 8.82
CA VAL A 63 -13.96 14.13 8.30
C VAL A 63 -13.94 12.68 7.83
N ALA A 64 -12.82 12.24 7.23
CA ALA A 64 -12.59 10.92 6.69
C ALA A 64 -11.26 10.37 7.25
N ASN A 65 -11.34 9.75 8.42
CA ASN A 65 -10.18 9.19 9.10
C ASN A 65 -9.63 7.99 8.33
N LEU A 66 -8.30 7.89 8.26
CA LEU A 66 -7.62 6.65 7.89
C LEU A 66 -7.63 5.74 9.11
N VAL A 67 -8.31 4.61 9.00
CA VAL A 67 -8.43 3.63 10.09
C VAL A 67 -7.74 2.34 9.66
N ILE A 68 -6.65 2.02 10.34
CA ILE A 68 -5.98 0.72 10.24
C ILE A 68 -6.33 -0.04 11.52
N SER A 69 -7.10 -1.12 11.39
CA SER A 69 -7.58 -1.91 12.54
C SER A 69 -6.88 -3.26 12.60
N THR A 70 -6.23 -3.52 13.73
CA THR A 70 -5.47 -4.74 13.98
C THR A 70 -6.00 -5.38 15.27
N PRO A 71 -7.16 -6.05 15.23
CA PRO A 71 -7.86 -6.53 16.43
C PRO A 71 -7.06 -7.58 17.22
N SER A 72 -6.10 -8.25 16.57
CA SER A 72 -5.17 -9.18 17.20
C SER A 72 -3.81 -8.55 17.52
N ASN A 73 -3.74 -7.22 17.56
CA ASN A 73 -2.52 -6.40 17.62
C ASN A 73 -1.60 -6.57 16.39
N ILE A 74 -0.51 -5.82 16.39
CA ILE A 74 0.63 -5.93 15.46
C ILE A 74 1.89 -6.27 16.25
N PHE A 75 2.93 -6.70 15.54
CA PHE A 75 4.22 -6.98 16.11
C PHE A 75 5.23 -5.88 15.76
N ASN A 76 5.98 -5.43 16.76
CA ASN A 76 7.20 -4.65 16.60
C ASN A 76 8.23 -5.12 17.64
N SER A 77 9.42 -5.44 17.16
CA SER A 77 10.54 -5.91 17.96
C SER A 77 11.06 -4.79 18.86
N PRO A 78 11.46 -5.09 20.11
CA PRO A 78 12.18 -4.13 20.95
C PRO A 78 13.50 -3.62 20.35
N MET A 79 14.01 -4.29 19.31
CA MET A 79 15.25 -3.92 18.62
C MET A 79 15.04 -2.90 17.49
N ASN A 80 13.78 -2.59 17.12
CA ASN A 80 13.50 -1.47 16.23
C ASN A 80 13.58 -0.16 17.03
N ALA A 81 14.49 0.73 16.63
CA ALA A 81 14.70 2.02 17.30
C ALA A 81 13.66 3.10 16.92
N SER A 82 12.67 2.74 16.10
CA SER A 82 11.67 3.65 15.55
C SER A 82 10.29 2.97 15.46
N TRP A 83 9.30 3.71 14.98
CA TRP A 83 7.93 3.21 14.74
C TRP A 83 7.74 2.64 13.32
N ASN A 84 8.71 2.84 12.42
CA ASN A 84 8.67 2.38 11.03
C ASN A 84 10.00 1.69 10.64
N ALA A 85 10.17 1.43 9.35
CA ALA A 85 11.36 0.78 8.81
C ALA A 85 12.68 1.51 9.14
N SER A 86 12.67 2.83 9.38
CA SER A 86 13.89 3.61 9.64
C SER A 86 14.70 3.12 10.83
N GLY A 87 14.06 2.49 11.82
CA GLY A 87 14.74 1.97 13.01
C GLY A 87 15.28 0.56 12.85
N ILE A 88 15.06 -0.09 11.70
CA ILE A 88 15.60 -1.41 11.38
C ILE A 88 17.03 -1.26 10.88
N ASN A 89 18.00 -1.81 11.62
CA ASN A 89 19.37 -1.98 11.15
C ASN A 89 19.53 -3.39 10.53
N PRO A 90 19.79 -3.52 9.21
CA PRO A 90 19.93 -4.84 8.58
C PRO A 90 21.02 -5.72 9.20
N ALA A 91 22.05 -5.14 9.82
CA ALA A 91 23.10 -5.90 10.50
C ALA A 91 22.60 -6.69 11.71
N PHE A 92 21.42 -6.35 12.25
CA PHE A 92 20.83 -7.00 13.42
C PHE A 92 19.94 -8.20 13.08
N LEU A 93 19.50 -8.35 11.84
CA LEU A 93 18.61 -9.44 11.41
C LEU A 93 19.21 -10.84 11.63
N GLY A 94 20.53 -10.97 11.60
CA GLY A 94 21.21 -12.24 11.89
C GLY A 94 21.19 -12.65 13.37
N PHE A 95 20.98 -11.70 14.28
CA PHE A 95 20.93 -11.92 15.73
C PHE A 95 19.50 -11.88 16.28
N PHE A 96 18.66 -11.04 15.67
CA PHE A 96 17.26 -10.80 16.02
C PHE A 96 16.40 -10.99 14.76
N PRO A 97 16.13 -12.25 14.37
CA PRO A 97 15.44 -12.54 13.11
C PRO A 97 13.98 -12.10 13.12
N ASP A 98 13.37 -11.98 14.30
CA ASP A 98 12.03 -11.45 14.51
C ASP A 98 11.90 -9.97 14.13
N LEU A 99 13.00 -9.22 14.08
CA LEU A 99 13.01 -7.83 13.58
C LEU A 99 12.55 -7.72 12.11
N ALA A 100 12.62 -8.81 11.34
CA ALA A 100 12.08 -8.85 9.97
C ALA A 100 10.53 -8.84 9.93
N ASP A 101 9.88 -9.20 11.03
CA ASP A 101 8.41 -9.29 11.14
C ASP A 101 7.77 -7.99 11.66
N ASP A 102 8.57 -6.93 11.84
CA ASP A 102 8.12 -5.62 12.29
C ASP A 102 7.04 -5.03 11.38
N SER A 103 6.02 -4.46 12.01
CA SER A 103 4.90 -3.85 11.30
C SER A 103 5.20 -2.38 10.99
N TYR A 104 5.20 -2.05 9.69
CA TYR A 104 5.39 -0.68 9.18
C TYR A 104 4.77 -0.53 7.80
N ALA A 105 4.59 0.72 7.37
CA ALA A 105 4.18 1.06 6.02
C ALA A 105 5.37 1.60 5.22
N THR A 106 5.31 1.48 3.89
CA THR A 106 6.26 2.07 2.95
C THR A 106 5.52 2.58 1.72
N ILE A 107 6.18 3.44 0.92
CA ILE A 107 5.73 3.80 -0.43
C ILE A 107 6.92 3.57 -1.37
N GLY A 108 6.84 2.53 -2.18
CA GLY A 108 7.91 2.20 -3.15
C GLY A 108 9.22 1.73 -2.53
N LEU A 109 9.20 1.26 -1.28
CA LEU A 109 10.37 0.74 -0.55
C LEU A 109 10.04 -0.62 0.06
N ASP A 110 11.03 -1.50 0.19
CA ASP A 110 10.92 -2.80 0.87
C ASP A 110 11.47 -2.78 2.31
N GLY A 111 11.95 -1.63 2.78
CA GLY A 111 12.62 -1.47 4.06
C GLY A 111 13.05 -0.02 4.31
N PRO A 112 14.08 0.22 5.15
CA PRO A 112 14.54 1.56 5.49
C PRO A 112 14.97 2.34 4.24
N ALA A 113 14.58 3.61 4.14
CA ALA A 113 14.99 4.47 3.04
C ALA A 113 16.52 4.58 2.94
N ALA A 114 17.21 4.66 4.08
CA ALA A 114 18.66 4.80 4.18
C ALA A 114 19.45 3.63 3.54
N THR A 115 18.85 2.45 3.41
CA THR A 115 19.49 1.25 2.83
C THR A 115 18.86 0.82 1.51
N SER A 116 17.91 1.58 0.98
CA SER A 116 17.19 1.26 -0.26
C SER A 116 18.04 1.39 -1.54
N GLY A 117 19.08 2.23 -1.51
CA GLY A 117 19.88 2.57 -2.70
C GLY A 117 19.15 3.47 -3.72
N LEU A 118 17.93 3.92 -3.42
CA LEU A 118 17.17 4.84 -4.26
C LEU A 118 17.49 6.30 -3.91
N ALA A 119 17.64 7.14 -4.93
CA ALA A 119 17.81 8.58 -4.73
C ALA A 119 16.52 9.20 -4.17
N GLU A 120 16.66 10.16 -3.25
CA GLU A 120 15.53 10.86 -2.61
C GLU A 120 14.54 9.94 -1.87
N ALA A 121 14.96 8.73 -1.48
CA ALA A 121 14.16 7.86 -0.65
C ALA A 121 13.92 8.48 0.73
N ALA A 122 12.70 8.38 1.22
CA ALA A 122 12.32 8.86 2.54
C ALA A 122 11.46 7.83 3.27
N ASP A 123 11.73 7.63 4.54
CA ASP A 123 10.85 6.85 5.42
C ASP A 123 9.56 7.65 5.68
N PRO A 124 8.42 6.98 5.88
CA PRO A 124 7.16 7.68 6.13
C PRO A 124 7.26 8.56 7.38
N SER A 125 6.61 9.71 7.36
CA SER A 125 6.45 10.60 8.51
C SER A 125 5.00 10.63 9.00
N LEU A 126 4.82 10.83 10.30
CA LEU A 126 3.54 11.21 10.89
C LEU A 126 3.56 12.74 11.04
N VAL A 127 2.53 13.41 10.51
CA VAL A 127 2.36 14.87 10.50
C VAL A 127 1.09 15.29 11.22
#